data_AF-A0A0M2JXY0-F1
#
_entry.id   AF-A0A0M2JXY0-F1
#
_cell.length_a   1.000
_cell.length_b   1.000
_cell.length_c   1.000
_cell.angle_alpha   90.00
_cell.angle_beta   90.00
_cell.angle_gamma   90.00
#
_symmetry.space_group_name_H-M   'P 1'
#
loop_
_entity.id
_entity.type
_entity.pdbx_description
1 polymer ?
#
loop_
_entity_poly.entity_id
_entity_poly.type
_entity_poly.pdbx_seq_one_letter_code
_entity_poly.pdbx_strand_id
1 'polypeptide(L)'
;MADWAVPHGLQDGGLALWTAVSEAHDLDVVQMVQLTEACRAKDRLDKLDELLRGDIDIWARVVHRTRTEDYELKIDSAATLANATAEHMKRLLNALRLPDESGKRPQRRGPRGVQAPAAVSSLARARARAAARGGGRG
;
A
#
# COMPACT_ATOMS: atom_id res chain seq x y z
N MET A 1 4.94 -6.38 -28.51
CA MET A 1 4.42 -5.95 -27.21
C MET A 1 3.01 -5.42 -27.43
N ALA A 2 2.06 -5.72 -26.54
CA ALA A 2 0.74 -5.12 -26.65
C ALA A 2 0.89 -3.62 -26.40
N ASP A 3 0.53 -2.81 -27.38
CA ASP A 3 0.50 -1.35 -27.24
C ASP A 3 -0.69 -1.00 -26.36
N TRP A 4 -0.41 -0.67 -25.09
CA TRP A 4 -1.45 -0.38 -24.11
C TRP A 4 -1.68 1.12 -24.07
N ALA A 5 -2.89 1.53 -24.45
CA ALA A 5 -3.27 2.93 -24.41
C ALA A 5 -3.28 3.46 -22.97
N VAL A 6 -2.88 4.73 -22.81
CA VAL A 6 -3.00 5.45 -21.54
C VAL A 6 -4.44 5.35 -21.03
N PRO A 7 -4.67 4.97 -19.75
CA PRO A 7 -6.00 4.88 -19.19
C PRO A 7 -6.76 6.22 -19.28
N HIS A 8 -8.03 6.15 -19.69
CA HIS A 8 -8.86 7.35 -19.74
C HIS A 8 -9.08 7.96 -18.35
N GLY A 9 -9.07 9.30 -18.31
CA GLY A 9 -9.43 10.07 -17.11
C GLY A 9 -8.35 10.16 -16.04
N LEU A 10 -7.10 9.80 -16.35
CA LEU A 10 -5.97 10.14 -15.49
C LEU A 10 -5.76 11.66 -15.45
N GLN A 11 -5.41 12.18 -14.28
CA GLN A 11 -4.97 13.57 -14.11
C GLN A 11 -3.44 13.63 -14.16
N ASP A 12 -2.86 14.81 -13.92
CA ASP A 12 -1.42 15.08 -14.12
C ASP A 12 -0.54 14.11 -13.33
N GLY A 13 -0.87 13.83 -12.06
CA GLY A 13 -0.08 12.95 -11.20
C GLY A 13 -0.09 11.49 -11.65
N GLY A 14 -1.27 10.98 -12.01
CA GLY A 14 -1.46 9.64 -12.55
C GLY A 14 -0.83 9.47 -13.92
N LEU A 15 -0.92 10.47 -14.79
CA LEU A 15 -0.30 10.47 -16.10
C LEU A 15 1.24 10.47 -15.99
N ALA A 16 1.81 11.31 -15.12
CA ALA A 16 3.25 11.33 -14.89
C ALA A 16 3.77 9.98 -14.37
N LEU A 17 3.04 9.35 -13.44
CA LEU A 17 3.38 8.02 -12.95
C LEU A 17 3.26 6.95 -14.05
N TRP A 18 2.20 7.01 -14.85
CA TRP A 18 1.99 6.09 -15.97
C TRP A 18 3.19 6.13 -16.91
N THR A 19 3.48 7.31 -17.46
CA THR A 19 4.58 7.53 -18.40
C THR A 19 5.90 7.06 -17.82
N ALA A 20 6.25 7.50 -16.60
CA ALA A 20 7.52 7.14 -15.98
C ALA A 20 7.73 5.63 -15.83
N VAL A 21 6.68 4.89 -15.46
CA VAL A 21 6.79 3.43 -15.26
C VAL A 21 6.70 2.67 -16.58
N SER A 22 5.78 3.04 -17.48
CA SER A 22 5.59 2.34 -18.75
C SER A 22 6.75 2.55 -19.73
N GLU A 23 7.44 3.70 -19.67
CA GLU A 23 8.61 3.95 -20.50
C GLU A 23 9.87 3.29 -19.95
N ALA A 24 9.98 3.17 -18.62
CA ALA A 24 11.16 2.58 -17.98
C ALA A 24 11.15 1.05 -17.94
N HIS A 25 9.99 0.41 -18.07
CA HIS A 25 9.85 -1.02 -17.84
C HIS A 25 8.93 -1.71 -18.87
N ASP A 26 9.33 -2.89 -19.33
CA ASP A 26 8.44 -3.80 -20.06
C ASP A 26 7.54 -4.55 -19.06
N LEU A 27 6.24 -4.32 -19.17
CA LEU A 27 5.23 -4.75 -18.21
C LEU A 27 4.33 -5.84 -18.80
N ASP A 28 4.07 -6.88 -18.01
CA ASP A 28 3.04 -7.86 -18.37
C ASP A 28 1.62 -7.33 -18.11
N VAL A 29 0.62 -8.05 -18.62
CA VAL A 29 -0.80 -7.66 -18.52
C VAL A 29 -1.24 -7.42 -17.06
N VAL A 30 -0.75 -8.22 -16.11
CA VAL A 30 -1.12 -8.06 -14.69
C VAL A 30 -0.48 -6.80 -14.12
N GLN A 31 0.77 -6.53 -14.47
CA GLN A 31 1.47 -5.30 -14.10
C GLN A 31 0.81 -4.07 -14.73
N MET A 32 0.32 -4.14 -15.97
CA MET A 32 -0.41 -3.04 -16.60
C MET A 32 -1.70 -2.67 -15.86
N VAL A 33 -2.47 -3.67 -15.43
CA VAL A 33 -3.68 -3.45 -14.62
C VAL A 33 -3.33 -2.85 -13.26
N GLN A 34 -2.27 -3.35 -12.61
CA GLN A 34 -1.79 -2.81 -11.33
C GLN A 34 -1.31 -1.36 -11.47
N LEU A 35 -0.59 -1.03 -12.54
CA LEU A 35 -0.13 0.32 -12.83
C LEU A 35 -1.33 1.25 -13.06
N THR A 36 -2.34 0.80 -13.81
CA THR A 36 -3.57 1.57 -14.04
C THR A 36 -4.23 1.97 -12.72
N GLU A 37 -4.39 1.02 -11.80
CA GLU A 37 -4.99 1.30 -10.49
C GLU A 37 -4.07 2.16 -9.61
N ALA A 38 -2.75 2.01 -9.71
CA ALA A 38 -1.80 2.86 -9.00
C ALA A 38 -1.87 4.32 -9.47
N CYS A 39 -2.03 4.55 -10.77
CA CYS A 39 -2.20 5.90 -11.34
C CYS A 39 -3.51 6.55 -10.85
N ARG A 40 -4.62 5.81 -10.84
CA ARG A 40 -5.90 6.28 -10.28
C ARG A 40 -5.82 6.57 -8.78
N ALA A 41 -5.02 5.80 -8.03
CA ALA A 41 -4.79 6.05 -6.61
C ALA A 41 -3.93 7.30 -6.39
N LYS A 42 -2.94 7.55 -7.26
CA LYS A 42 -2.13 8.76 -7.25
C LYS A 42 -2.97 10.02 -7.49
N ASP A 43 -3.80 10.04 -8.53
CA ASP A 43 -4.72 11.16 -8.79
C ASP A 43 -5.64 11.45 -7.59
N ARG A 44 -6.14 10.39 -6.95
CA ARG A 44 -6.97 10.54 -5.75
C ARG A 44 -6.20 11.09 -4.56
N LEU A 45 -4.93 10.73 -4.39
CA LEU A 45 -4.07 11.30 -3.36
C LEU A 45 -3.81 12.77 -3.60
N ASP A 46 -3.56 13.18 -4.85
CA ASP A 46 -3.36 14.59 -5.19
C ASP A 46 -4.59 15.43 -4.86
N LYS A 47 -5.77 14.92 -5.21
CA LYS A 47 -7.03 15.58 -4.84
C LYS A 47 -7.27 15.62 -3.31
N LEU A 48 -6.90 14.58 -2.58
CA LEU A 48 -7.02 14.56 -1.11
C LEU A 48 -6.01 15.50 -0.45
N ASP A 49 -4.83 15.64 -1.04
CA ASP A 49 -3.79 16.56 -0.61
C ASP A 49 -4.20 18.02 -0.86
N GLU A 50 -4.76 18.35 -2.02
CA GLU A 50 -5.42 19.65 -2.28
C GLU A 50 -6.51 19.95 -1.25
N LEU A 51 -7.38 18.97 -0.97
CA LEU A 51 -8.44 19.10 0.04
C LEU A 51 -7.87 19.36 1.44
N LEU A 52 -6.81 18.64 1.84
CA LEU A 52 -6.20 18.78 3.16
C LEU A 52 -5.42 20.09 3.32
N ARG A 53 -4.89 20.65 2.24
CA ARG A 53 -4.27 21.99 2.23
C ARG A 53 -5.31 23.11 2.25
N GLY A 54 -6.57 22.82 1.91
CA GLY A 54 -7.62 23.81 1.74
C GLY A 54 -7.58 24.50 0.37
N ASP A 55 -6.87 23.93 -0.61
CA ASP A 55 -6.67 24.48 -1.96
C ASP A 55 -7.75 24.00 -2.95
N ILE A 56 -8.95 23.61 -2.47
CA ILE A 56 -10.04 23.10 -3.31
C ILE A 56 -11.30 23.98 -3.20
N ASP A 57 -11.82 24.42 -4.35
CA ASP A 57 -12.96 25.35 -4.46
C ASP A 57 -14.31 24.80 -3.95
N ILE A 58 -14.47 23.46 -3.86
CA ILE A 58 -15.74 22.82 -3.46
C ILE A 58 -15.46 21.75 -2.39
N TRP A 59 -15.76 22.08 -1.14
CA TRP A 59 -15.32 21.30 0.03
C TRP A 59 -16.33 20.24 0.51
N ALA A 60 -17.65 20.41 0.33
CA ALA A 60 -18.66 19.36 0.57
C ALA A 60 -20.07 19.83 0.14
N ARG A 61 -20.97 18.91 -0.18
CA ARG A 61 -22.42 19.19 -0.26
C ARG A 61 -23.05 18.94 1.10
N VAL A 62 -23.54 19.98 1.76
CA VAL A 62 -24.38 19.85 2.97
C VAL A 62 -25.71 19.20 2.55
N VAL A 63 -25.96 17.97 3.01
CA VAL A 63 -27.26 17.30 2.78
C VAL A 63 -28.17 17.57 3.97
N HIS A 64 -29.28 18.25 3.71
CA HIS A 64 -30.23 18.74 4.69
C HIS A 64 -30.89 17.61 5.51
N ARG A 65 -30.80 17.71 6.84
CA ARG A 65 -31.67 16.99 7.78
C ARG A 65 -32.44 18.06 8.55
N THR A 66 -33.73 18.21 8.25
CA THR A 66 -34.65 19.19 8.85
C THR A 66 -34.56 19.18 10.39
N ARG A 67 -33.87 20.14 11.05
CA ARG A 67 -34.17 20.64 12.43
C ARG A 67 -33.15 21.55 13.19
N THR A 68 -32.12 22.17 12.61
CA THR A 68 -31.21 23.04 13.40
C THR A 68 -30.74 24.31 12.68
N GLU A 69 -30.52 25.40 13.45
CA GLU A 69 -30.18 26.76 12.96
C GLU A 69 -28.66 27.03 12.82
N ASP A 70 -27.78 26.26 13.48
CA ASP A 70 -26.32 26.37 13.36
C ASP A 70 -25.72 25.25 12.50
N TYR A 71 -24.65 25.56 11.76
CA TYR A 71 -23.98 24.65 10.82
C TYR A 71 -22.54 24.34 11.25
N GLU A 72 -22.21 23.04 11.42
CA GLU A 72 -20.83 22.56 11.56
C GLU A 72 -20.46 21.72 10.33
N LEU A 73 -19.42 22.12 9.60
CA LEU A 73 -18.86 21.37 8.49
C LEU A 73 -17.67 20.54 8.98
N LYS A 74 -17.92 19.26 9.24
CA LYS A 74 -16.90 18.35 9.73
C LYS A 74 -16.28 17.55 8.59
N ILE A 75 -15.04 17.88 8.22
CA ILE A 75 -14.16 16.96 7.49
C ILE A 75 -13.31 16.22 8.51
N ASP A 76 -13.82 15.08 8.97
CA ASP A 76 -13.09 14.19 9.88
C ASP A 76 -12.40 13.03 9.16
N SER A 77 -12.81 12.72 7.93
CA SER A 77 -12.38 11.50 7.24
C SER A 77 -11.33 11.72 6.16
N ALA A 78 -11.09 12.95 5.69
CA ALA A 78 -10.16 13.18 4.57
C ALA A 78 -8.74 12.68 4.86
N ALA A 79 -8.21 12.96 6.06
CA ALA A 79 -6.88 12.47 6.46
C ALA A 79 -6.85 10.94 6.55
N THR A 80 -7.90 10.32 7.09
CA THR A 80 -8.03 8.86 7.17
C THR A 80 -8.11 8.22 5.78
N LEU A 81 -8.87 8.82 4.87
CA LEU A 81 -8.99 8.37 3.47
C LEU A 81 -7.67 8.55 2.70
N ALA A 82 -6.95 9.64 2.93
CA ALA A 82 -5.62 9.88 2.36
C ALA A 82 -4.65 8.79 2.80
N ASN A 83 -4.59 8.49 4.11
CA ASN A 83 -3.76 7.41 4.64
C ASN A 83 -4.14 6.04 4.06
N ALA A 84 -5.42 5.71 4.01
CA ALA A 84 -5.89 4.45 3.43
C ALA A 84 -5.55 4.32 1.93
N THR A 85 -5.70 5.42 1.18
CA THR A 85 -5.35 5.47 -0.26
C THR A 85 -3.85 5.37 -0.46
N ALA A 86 -3.03 6.00 0.40
CA ALA A 86 -1.58 5.89 0.35
C ALA A 86 -1.11 4.45 0.60
N GLU A 87 -1.68 3.77 1.58
CA GLU A 87 -1.38 2.35 1.83
C GLU A 87 -1.88 1.43 0.71
N HIS A 88 -2.99 1.78 0.05
CA HIS A 88 -3.43 1.07 -1.13
C HIS A 88 -2.46 1.27 -2.30
N MET A 89 -2.05 2.50 -2.60
CA MET A 89 -1.09 2.81 -3.66
C MET A 89 0.26 2.13 -3.41
N LYS A 90 0.81 2.19 -2.19
CA LYS A 90 2.04 1.48 -1.83
C LYS A 90 1.94 -0.02 -2.12
N ARG A 91 0.82 -0.65 -1.79
CA ARG A 91 0.60 -2.08 -2.07
C ARG A 91 0.55 -2.38 -3.57
N LEU A 92 -0.11 -1.53 -4.37
CA LEU A 92 -0.15 -1.68 -5.83
C LEU A 92 1.24 -1.55 -6.45
N LEU A 93 2.01 -0.51 -6.07
CA LEU A 93 3.38 -0.31 -6.56
C LEU A 93 4.31 -1.46 -6.15
N ASN A 94 4.20 -1.94 -4.91
CA ASN A 94 4.98 -3.10 -4.47
C ASN A 94 4.59 -4.39 -5.23
N ALA A 95 3.33 -4.53 -5.62
CA ALA A 95 2.84 -5.68 -6.37
C ALA A 95 3.38 -5.74 -7.80
N LEU A 96 3.74 -4.59 -8.39
CA LEU A 96 4.38 -4.52 -9.71
C LEU A 96 5.71 -5.27 -9.74
N ARG A 97 6.45 -5.30 -8.62
CA ARG A 97 7.75 -5.98 -8.50
C ARG A 97 8.70 -5.59 -9.64
N LEU A 98 8.78 -4.30 -9.91
CA LEU A 98 9.63 -3.73 -10.94
C LEU A 98 11.09 -4.16 -10.72
N PRO A 99 11.83 -4.50 -11.79
CA PRO A 99 13.24 -4.81 -11.68
C PRO A 99 14.04 -3.57 -11.26
N ASP A 100 15.11 -3.76 -10.50
CA ASP A 100 16.11 -2.73 -10.26
C ASP A 100 16.97 -2.48 -11.51
N GLU A 101 17.91 -1.52 -11.43
CA GLU A 101 18.86 -1.21 -12.51
C GLU A 101 19.71 -2.42 -12.95
N SER A 102 19.87 -3.41 -12.06
CA SER A 102 20.57 -4.68 -12.35
C SER A 102 19.64 -5.76 -12.94
N GLY A 103 18.37 -5.44 -13.22
CA GLY A 103 17.36 -6.36 -13.73
C GLY A 103 16.78 -7.31 -12.68
N LYS A 104 17.16 -7.21 -11.41
CA LYS A 104 16.70 -8.11 -10.35
C LYS A 104 15.35 -7.65 -9.83
N ARG A 105 14.39 -8.58 -9.78
CA ARG A 105 13.04 -8.31 -9.27
C ARG A 105 12.95 -8.59 -7.76
N PRO A 106 12.22 -7.75 -6.99
CA PRO A 106 11.95 -8.00 -5.58
C PRO A 106 11.42 -9.41 -5.33
N GLN A 107 11.96 -10.11 -4.32
CA GLN A 107 11.57 -11.48 -4.02
C GLN A 107 10.09 -11.55 -3.61
N ARG A 108 9.33 -12.48 -4.18
CA ARG A 108 7.96 -12.77 -3.75
C ARG A 108 8.00 -13.37 -2.36
N ARG A 109 7.69 -12.57 -1.34
CA ARG A 109 7.44 -13.09 0.01
C ARG A 109 6.05 -13.72 0.02
N GLY A 110 5.99 -15.05 -0.14
CA GLY A 110 4.78 -15.80 0.16
C GLY A 110 4.38 -15.63 1.63
N PRO A 111 3.17 -16.06 2.02
CA PRO A 111 2.81 -16.15 3.42
C PRO A 111 3.94 -16.91 4.12
N ARG A 112 4.55 -16.31 5.14
CA ARG A 112 5.48 -17.03 6.00
C ARG A 112 4.66 -18.18 6.58
N GLY A 113 4.90 -19.39 6.10
CA GLY A 113 4.30 -20.57 6.70
C GLY A 113 4.57 -20.52 8.20
N VAL A 114 3.58 -20.92 9.00
CA VAL A 114 3.80 -21.20 10.41
C VAL A 114 5.01 -22.12 10.46
N GLN A 115 6.11 -21.69 11.11
CA GLN A 115 7.29 -22.52 11.19
C GLN A 115 6.85 -23.87 11.76
N ALA A 116 7.09 -24.96 11.01
CA ALA A 116 6.84 -26.29 11.52
C ALA A 116 7.55 -26.40 12.88
N PRO A 117 6.86 -26.83 13.95
CA PRO A 117 7.48 -26.91 15.26
C PRO A 117 8.73 -27.77 15.14
N ALA A 118 9.89 -27.18 15.43
CA ALA A 118 11.14 -27.94 15.45
C ALA A 118 10.97 -29.09 16.44
N ALA A 119 11.40 -30.32 16.04
CA ALA A 119 11.25 -31.55 16.83
C ALA A 119 11.80 -31.46 18.26
N VAL A 120 12.61 -30.44 18.55
CA VAL A 120 12.98 -30.03 19.91
C VAL A 120 12.60 -28.57 20.10
N SER A 121 11.50 -28.36 20.82
CA SER A 121 11.11 -27.06 21.34
C SER A 121 12.29 -26.43 22.09
N SER A 122 12.49 -25.12 21.90
CA SER A 122 13.51 -24.35 22.63
C SER A 122 13.40 -24.53 24.15
N LEU A 123 12.19 -24.78 24.66
CA LEU A 123 11.93 -25.14 26.06
C LEU A 123 12.53 -26.50 26.46
N ALA A 124 12.50 -27.51 25.59
CA ALA A 124 13.12 -28.81 25.86
C ALA A 124 14.65 -28.67 25.95
N ARG A 125 15.26 -27.88 25.06
CA ARG A 125 16.70 -27.54 25.12
C ARG A 125 17.08 -26.70 26.34
N ALA A 126 16.16 -25.87 26.84
CA ALA A 126 16.38 -25.10 28.07
C ALA A 126 16.31 -25.99 29.31
N ARG A 127 15.33 -26.91 29.37
CA ARG A 127 15.19 -27.88 30.47
C ARG A 127 16.38 -28.85 30.56
N ALA A 128 16.87 -29.35 29.43
CA ALA A 128 18.05 -30.21 29.41
C ALA A 128 19.31 -29.50 29.96
N ARG A 129 19.48 -28.21 29.65
CA ARG A 129 20.58 -27.39 30.18
C ARG A 129 20.46 -27.10 31.68
N ALA A 130 19.24 -26.92 32.18
CA ALA A 130 19.00 -26.74 33.61
C ALA A 130 19.28 -28.03 34.40
N ALA A 131 18.85 -29.19 33.88
CA ALA A 131 19.12 -30.49 34.48
C ALA A 131 20.62 -30.80 34.54
N ALA A 132 21.37 -30.48 33.49
CA ALA A 132 22.83 -30.67 33.47
C ALA A 132 23.59 -29.80 34.49
N ARG A 133 23.00 -28.69 34.96
CA ARG A 133 23.62 -27.80 35.97
C ARG A 133 23.27 -28.17 37.40
N GLY A 134 22.22 -28.97 37.63
CA GLY A 134 21.78 -29.37 38.96
C GLY A 134 22.46 -30.63 39.53
N GLY A 135 23.11 -31.44 38.69
CA GLY A 135 23.73 -32.72 39.10
C GLY A 135 25.16 -32.65 39.64
N GLY A 136 25.72 -31.45 39.83
CA GLY A 136 27.14 -31.24 40.19
C GLY A 136 27.39 -30.87 41.66
N ARG A 137 26.49 -31.25 42.59
CA ARG A 137 26.74 -31.14 44.04
C ARG A 137 26.32 -32.44 44.72
N GLY A 138 27.26 -33.38 44.77
CA GLY A 138 27.25 -34.60 45.57
C GLY A 138 28.69 -34.95 45.85
#